data_AF-A0A5C8ASK9-F1
#
_entry.id   AF-A0A5C8ASK9-F1
#
_cell.length_a   1.000
_cell.length_b   1.000
_cell.length_c   1.000
_cell.angle_alpha   90.00
_cell.angle_beta   90.00
_cell.angle_gamma   90.00
#
_symmetry.space_group_name_H-M   'P 1'
#
loop_
_entity.id
_entity.type
_entity.pdbx_description
1 polymer ?
#
loop_
_entity_poly.entity_id
_entity_poly.type
_entity_poly.pdbx_seq_one_letter_code
_entity_poly.pdbx_strand_id
1 'polypeptide(L)'
;MSAPSFADEGQWQPYQLPQLKAELKKIGITIPAEKLADLSKHPMSAIVSTGSCSASFVSPEGLIVTNHHCAYDAIQRNSSA
;
A
#
# COMPACT_ATOMS: atom_id res chain seq x y z
N MET A 1 -18.99 -12.58 -32.70
CA MET A 1 -17.63 -12.18 -32.26
C MET A 1 -17.80 -11.49 -30.92
N SER A 2 -17.24 -12.04 -29.83
CA SER A 2 -17.26 -11.37 -28.53
C SER A 2 -16.33 -10.17 -28.55
N ALA A 3 -16.80 -9.05 -28.01
CA ALA A 3 -15.96 -7.86 -27.80
C ALA A 3 -14.86 -8.17 -26.77
N PRO A 4 -13.65 -7.59 -26.91
CA PRO A 4 -12.61 -7.74 -25.90
C PRO A 4 -13.08 -7.15 -24.56
N SER A 5 -12.83 -7.86 -23.46
CA SER A 5 -12.99 -7.28 -22.11
C SER A 5 -11.75 -6.45 -21.77
N PHE A 6 -11.95 -5.18 -21.48
CA PHE A 6 -10.89 -4.33 -20.92
C PHE A 6 -11.04 -4.34 -19.40
N ALA A 7 -9.97 -4.72 -18.68
CA ALA A 7 -9.91 -4.66 -17.23
C ALA A 7 -9.08 -3.44 -16.83
N ASP A 8 -9.66 -2.57 -16.02
CA ASP A 8 -8.98 -1.38 -15.49
C ASP A 8 -8.23 -1.67 -14.16
N GLU A 9 -8.60 -2.74 -13.44
CA GLU A 9 -8.16 -3.02 -12.07
C GLU A 9 -7.07 -4.11 -11.98
N GLY A 10 -6.21 -4.04 -10.95
CA GLY A 10 -5.15 -5.01 -10.71
C GLY A 10 -4.30 -4.73 -9.47
N GLN A 11 -3.33 -5.62 -9.21
CA GLN A 11 -2.26 -5.41 -8.23
C GLN A 11 -0.95 -5.17 -8.99
N TRP A 12 -0.61 -3.90 -9.18
CA TRP A 12 0.57 -3.52 -9.94
C TRP A 12 1.81 -3.49 -9.06
N GLN A 13 2.91 -4.00 -9.61
CA GLN A 13 4.21 -3.83 -9.01
C GLN A 13 4.61 -2.35 -9.06
N PRO A 14 5.30 -1.80 -8.05
CA PRO A 14 5.68 -0.39 -7.98
C PRO A 14 6.33 0.16 -9.25
N TYR A 15 7.19 -0.63 -9.91
CA TYR A 15 7.87 -0.22 -11.15
C TYR A 15 6.91 0.02 -12.34
N GLN A 16 5.68 -0.50 -12.28
CA GLN A 16 4.65 -0.31 -13.31
C GLN A 16 3.89 1.00 -13.15
N LEU A 17 3.94 1.63 -11.97
CA LEU A 17 3.20 2.87 -11.66
C LEU A 17 3.47 4.01 -12.65
N PRO A 18 4.71 4.25 -13.14
CA PRO A 18 4.97 5.26 -14.16
C PRO A 18 4.18 5.04 -15.45
N GLN A 19 3.89 3.79 -15.82
CA GLN A 19 3.09 3.43 -16.99
C GLN A 19 1.61 3.77 -16.80
N LEU A 20 1.16 3.85 -15.53
CA LEU A 20 -0.22 4.15 -15.14
C LEU A 20 -0.45 5.64 -14.86
N LYS A 21 0.52 6.51 -15.15
CA LYS A 21 0.45 7.96 -14.85
C LYS A 21 -0.85 8.63 -15.32
N ALA A 22 -1.33 8.26 -16.52
CA ALA A 22 -2.57 8.80 -17.06
C ALA A 22 -3.79 8.37 -16.24
N GLU A 23 -3.88 7.09 -15.88
CA GLU A 23 -4.96 6.55 -15.05
C GLU A 23 -4.92 7.12 -13.62
N LEU A 24 -3.75 7.17 -12.99
CA LEU A 24 -3.56 7.78 -11.66
C LEU A 24 -4.06 9.23 -11.64
N LYS A 25 -3.72 10.02 -12.67
CA LYS A 25 -4.20 11.40 -12.80
C LYS A 25 -5.71 11.47 -13.02
N LYS A 26 -6.26 10.59 -13.87
CA LYS A 26 -7.69 10.51 -14.17
C LYS A 26 -8.54 10.22 -12.93
N ILE A 27 -8.04 9.39 -12.00
CA ILE A 27 -8.72 9.08 -10.72
C ILE A 27 -8.39 10.09 -9.60
N GLY A 28 -7.66 11.17 -9.90
CA GLY A 28 -7.41 12.27 -8.97
C GLY A 28 -6.20 12.11 -8.05
N ILE A 29 -5.32 11.13 -8.28
CA ILE A 29 -4.06 11.04 -7.53
C ILE A 29 -3.12 12.15 -8.00
N THR A 30 -2.74 13.01 -7.05
CA THR A 30 -1.85 14.15 -7.29
C THR A 30 -0.38 13.83 -7.07
N ILE A 31 -0.08 12.68 -6.43
CA ILE A 31 1.29 12.20 -6.22
C ILE A 31 1.88 11.77 -7.57
N PRO A 32 3.08 12.23 -7.95
CA PRO A 32 3.74 11.76 -9.16
C PRO A 32 3.92 10.24 -9.15
N ALA A 33 3.57 9.59 -10.26
CA ALA A 33 3.67 8.13 -10.41
C ALA A 33 5.08 7.60 -10.17
N GLU A 34 6.10 8.40 -10.50
CA GLU A 34 7.51 8.09 -10.31
C GLU A 34 7.88 8.02 -8.82
N LYS A 35 7.21 8.79 -7.95
CA LYS A 35 7.39 8.70 -6.49
C LYS A 35 6.76 7.43 -5.90
N LEU A 36 5.76 6.86 -6.57
CA LEU A 36 5.12 5.60 -6.16
C LEU A 36 5.91 4.37 -6.65
N ALA A 37 6.93 4.57 -7.50
CA ALA A 37 7.82 3.51 -7.97
C ALA A 37 9.10 3.37 -7.13
N ASP A 38 9.51 4.44 -6.45
CA ASP A 38 10.74 4.48 -5.65
C ASP A 38 10.47 3.99 -4.22
N LEU A 39 10.75 2.70 -3.99
CA LEU A 39 10.56 2.05 -2.68
C LEU A 39 11.45 2.61 -1.57
N SER A 40 12.50 3.36 -1.91
CA SER A 40 13.43 3.95 -0.93
C SER A 40 12.96 5.30 -0.38
N LYS A 41 11.89 5.88 -0.95
CA LYS A 41 11.43 7.23 -0.60
C LYS A 41 9.96 7.25 -0.19
N HIS A 42 9.60 8.29 0.57
CA HIS A 42 8.22 8.55 0.92
C HIS A 42 7.36 8.81 -0.35
N PRO A 43 6.14 8.23 -0.45
CA PRO A 43 5.44 7.47 0.59
C PRO A 43 5.77 5.98 0.66
N MET A 44 6.42 5.40 -0.36
CA MET A 44 6.60 3.95 -0.46
C MET A 44 7.48 3.37 0.65
N SER A 45 8.49 4.12 1.09
CA SER A 45 9.36 3.73 2.21
C SER A 45 8.63 3.62 3.55
N ALA A 46 7.39 4.10 3.64
CA ALA A 46 6.57 4.02 4.85
C ALA A 46 5.75 2.72 4.93
N ILE A 47 5.76 1.85 3.91
CA ILE A 47 4.98 0.62 3.88
C ILE A 47 5.80 -0.52 4.47
N VAL A 48 5.20 -1.32 5.36
CA VAL A 48 5.88 -2.41 6.08
C VAL A 48 5.05 -3.69 5.99
N SER A 49 5.72 -4.82 5.83
CA SER A 49 5.11 -6.14 6.00
C SER A 49 5.24 -6.58 7.46
N THR A 50 4.13 -7.05 8.05
CA THR A 50 4.13 -7.71 9.37
C THR A 50 4.12 -9.25 9.22
N GLY A 51 4.49 -9.77 8.04
CA GLY A 51 4.44 -11.19 7.69
C GLY A 51 3.15 -11.56 6.96
N SER A 52 2.01 -11.50 7.64
CA SER A 52 0.68 -11.84 7.08
C SER A 52 -0.19 -10.63 6.74
N CYS A 53 0.17 -9.45 7.24
CA CYS A 53 -0.55 -8.20 7.01
C CYS A 53 0.41 -7.10 6.54
N SER A 54 -0.18 -5.97 6.16
CA SER A 54 0.54 -4.72 5.92
C SER A 54 0.36 -3.75 7.09
N ALA A 55 1.34 -2.88 7.26
CA ALA A 55 1.32 -1.75 8.17
C ALA A 55 1.95 -0.54 7.48
N SER A 56 1.84 0.64 8.10
CA SER A 56 2.55 1.83 7.65
C SER A 56 3.15 2.62 8.80
N PHE A 57 4.36 3.13 8.61
CA PHE A 57 4.96 4.13 9.49
C PHE A 57 4.18 5.45 9.41
N VAL A 58 3.81 5.99 10.57
CA VAL A 58 3.07 7.25 10.71
C VAL A 58 3.84 8.30 11.53
N SER A 59 5.02 7.95 12.06
CA SER A 59 5.92 8.88 12.76
C SER A 59 7.40 8.57 12.51
N PRO A 60 8.31 9.54 12.63
CA PRO A 60 9.75 9.32 12.47
C PRO A 60 10.38 8.53 13.63
N GLU A 61 9.68 8.38 14.77
CA GLU A 61 10.09 7.56 15.91
C GLU A 61 9.77 6.06 15.73
N GLY A 62 9.23 5.68 14.57
CA GLY A 62 8.94 4.28 14.25
C GLY A 62 7.55 3.80 14.67
N LEU A 63 6.61 4.72 14.96
CA LEU A 63 5.21 4.34 15.17
C LEU A 63 4.62 3.77 13.88
N ILE A 64 4.08 2.55 13.94
CA ILE A 64 3.35 1.90 12.85
C ILE A 64 1.87 1.75 13.16
N VAL A 65 1.03 1.77 12.12
CA VAL A 65 -0.40 1.47 12.19
C VAL A 65 -0.73 0.28 11.29
N THR A 66 -1.52 -0.66 11.82
CA THR A 66 -2.10 -1.81 11.09
C THR A 66 -3.54 -2.03 11.55
N ASN A 67 -4.24 -3.00 10.97
CA ASN A 67 -5.61 -3.32 11.39
C ASN A 67 -5.65 -4.04 12.74
N HIS A 68 -6.76 -3.87 13.46
CA HIS A 68 -6.98 -4.55 14.74
C HIS A 68 -6.86 -6.07 14.63
N HIS A 69 -7.45 -6.69 13.60
CA HIS A 69 -7.36 -8.14 13.41
C HIS A 69 -5.94 -8.63 13.11
N CYS A 70 -5.07 -7.78 12.56
CA CYS A 70 -3.66 -8.09 12.35
C CYS A 70 -2.86 -8.04 13.66
N ALA A 71 -3.23 -7.14 14.57
CA ALA A 71 -2.60 -6.99 15.88
C ALA A 71 -3.23 -7.90 16.97
N TYR A 72 -4.33 -8.57 16.66
CA TYR A 72 -5.17 -9.25 17.65
C TYR A 72 -4.40 -10.26 18.50
N ASP A 73 -3.56 -11.09 17.88
CA ASP A 73 -2.77 -12.10 18.59
C ASP A 73 -1.79 -11.47 19.61
N ALA A 74 -1.22 -10.31 19.27
CA ALA A 74 -0.34 -9.58 20.19
C ALA A 74 -1.13 -9.01 21.38
N ILE A 75 -2.32 -8.45 21.11
CA ILE A 75 -3.22 -7.91 22.14
C ILE A 75 -3.69 -9.04 23.07
N GLN A 76 -4.16 -10.15 22.50
CA GLN A 76 -4.70 -11.29 23.25
C GLN A 76 -3.63 -11.90 24.17
N ARG A 77 -2.41 -12.14 23.67
CA ARG A 77 -1.29 -12.67 24.49
C ARG A 77 -0.95 -11.80 25.70
N ASN A 78 -1.30 -10.52 25.67
CA ASN A 78 -0.99 -9.56 26.71
C ASN A 78 -2.22 -9.13 27.53
N SER A 79 -3.33 -9.86 27.43
CA SER A 79 -4.58 -9.60 28.16
C SER A 79 -4.75 -10.57 29.33
N SER A 80 -5.48 -10.15 30.38
CA SER A 80 -5.87 -10.99 31.52
C SER A 80 -7.39 -10.98 31.73
N ALA A 81 -7.89 -11.92 32.53
CA ALA A 81 -9.29 -11.94 32.96
C ALA A 81 -9.60 -10.85 33.98
#